data_AF-A0A2W6AJT1-F1
#
_entry.id   AF-A0A2W6AJT1-F1
#
_cell.length_a   1.000
_cell.length_b   1.000
_cell.length_c   1.000
_cell.angle_alpha   90.00
_cell.angle_beta   90.00
_cell.angle_gamma   90.00
#
_symmetry.space_group_name_H-M   'P 1'
#
loop_
_entity.id
_entity.type
_entity.pdbx_description
1 polymer ?
#
loop_
_entity_poly.entity_id
_entity_poly.type
_entity_poly.pdbx_seq_one_letter_code
_entity_poly.pdbx_strand_id
1 'polypeptide(L)' 'MTYRRLAELVGEYTRKGSLVLVQGHLHTDRWAAQDGAQRQRPVVIGESVQFLSRAPELEEES' A
#
# COMPACT_ATOMS: atom_id res chain seq x y z
N MET A 1 -13.30 -7.18 10.31
CA MET A 1 -12.08 -7.71 9.66
C MET A 1 -10.92 -6.83 10.10
N THR A 2 -9.97 -7.34 10.88
CA THR A 2 -8.89 -6.56 11.49
C THR A 2 -7.74 -6.37 10.50
N TYR A 3 -7.13 -5.18 10.42
CA TYR A 3 -5.98 -4.83 9.55
C TYR A 3 -4.84 -5.88 9.58
N ARG A 4 -4.68 -6.56 10.71
CA ARG A 4 -3.69 -7.64 10.91
C ARG A 4 -3.78 -8.74 9.85
N ARG A 5 -4.98 -9.22 9.51
CA ARG A 5 -5.16 -10.29 8.52
C ARG A 5 -4.81 -9.85 7.10
N LEU A 6 -5.14 -8.60 6.75
CA LEU A 6 -4.78 -8.01 5.46
C LEU A 6 -3.25 -7.86 5.35
N ALA A 7 -2.60 -7.38 6.42
CA ALA A 7 -1.16 -7.22 6.48
C ALA A 7 -0.40 -8.55 6.32
N GLU A 8 -0.90 -9.62 6.95
CA GLU A 8 -0.36 -10.99 6.80
C GLU A 8 -0.45 -11.46 5.34
N LEU A 9 -1.63 -11.33 4.71
CA LEU A 9 -1.84 -11.72 3.30
C LEU A 9 -0.95 -10.92 2.35
N VAL A 10 -0.82 -9.61 2.55
CA VAL A 10 0.07 -8.78 1.73
C VAL A 10 1.52 -9.22 1.88
N GLY A 11 1.96 -9.55 3.10
CA GLY A 11 3.31 -10.04 3.36
C GLY A 11 3.61 -11.41 2.74
N GLU A 12 2.62 -12.30 2.65
CA GLU A 12 2.77 -13.63 2.06
C GLU A 12 2.76 -13.59 0.51
N TYR A 13 1.87 -12.79 -0.08
CA TYR A 13 1.60 -12.81 -1.53
C TYR A 13 2.23 -11.65 -2.32
N THR A 14 2.73 -10.60 -1.66
CA THR A 14 3.42 -9.47 -2.34
C THR A 14 4.92 -9.61 -2.20
N ARG A 15 5.64 -9.50 -3.30
CA ARG A 15 7.09 -9.33 -3.31
C ARG A 15 7.43 -7.97 -3.92
N LYS A 16 8.66 -7.51 -3.75
CA LYS A 16 9.13 -6.28 -4.41
C LYS A 16 8.90 -6.40 -5.92
N GLY A 17 8.16 -5.47 -6.50
CA GLY A 17 7.80 -5.49 -7.93
C GLY A 17 6.45 -6.14 -8.25
N SER A 18 5.76 -6.74 -7.27
CA SER A 18 4.38 -7.19 -7.44
C SER A 18 3.43 -6.01 -7.60
N LEU A 19 2.49 -6.11 -8.54
CA LEU A 19 1.45 -5.11 -8.75
C LEU A 19 0.30 -5.38 -7.78
N VAL A 20 -0.10 -4.35 -7.04
CA VAL A 20 -1.23 -4.41 -6.12
C VAL A 20 -2.06 -3.12 -6.23
N LEU A 21 -3.37 -3.27 -6.18
CA LEU A 21 -4.30 -2.15 -6.01
C LEU A 21 -4.70 -2.09 -4.54
N VAL A 22 -4.46 -0.94 -3.92
CA VAL A 22 -4.86 -0.68 -2.53
C VAL A 22 -6.01 0.34 -2.54
N GLN A 23 -7.15 -0.01 -1.95
CA GLN A 23 -8.26 0.91 -1.76
C GLN A 23 -8.40 1.24 -0.27
N GLY A 24 -8.72 2.48 0.02
CA GLY A 24 -8.83 2.98 1.38
C GLY A 24 -8.99 4.50 1.40
N HIS A 25 -8.56 5.13 2.48
CA HIS A 25 -8.72 6.58 2.66
C HIS A 25 -7.40 7.27 3.01
N LEU A 26 -7.32 8.55 2.66
CA LEU A 26 -6.19 9.41 3.02
C LEU A 26 -6.39 9.93 4.44
N HIS A 27 -5.38 9.74 5.28
CA HIS A 27 -5.30 10.27 6.63
C HIS A 27 -4.07 11.17 6.74
N THR A 28 -4.17 12.28 7.46
CA THR A 28 -3.02 13.15 7.71
C THR A 28 -2.73 13.17 9.20
N ASP A 29 -1.73 12.39 9.59
CA ASP A 29 -1.22 12.40 10.96
C ASP A 29 -0.46 13.70 11.21
N ARG A 30 -0.75 14.35 12.33
CA ARG A 30 -0.05 15.55 12.79
C ARG A 30 0.55 15.26 14.14
N TRP A 31 1.85 15.48 14.29
CA TRP A 31 2.54 15.32 15.56
C TRP A 31 3.55 16.45 15.78
N ALA A 32 3.80 16.74 17.07
CA ALA A 32 4.88 17.61 17.48
C ALA A 32 6.18 16.81 17.43
N ALA A 33 7.13 17.25 16.61
CA ALA A 33 8.48 16.72 16.64
C ALA A 33 9.23 17.27 17.87
N GLN A 34 10.31 16.58 18.25
CA GLN A 34 11.08 16.88 19.47
C GLN A 34 11.77 18.26 19.41
N ASP A 35 11.92 18.81 18.22
CA ASP A 35 12.39 20.15 17.89
C ASP A 35 11.30 21.24 18.04
N GLY A 36 10.09 20.87 18.46
CA GLY A 36 8.94 21.77 18.61
C GLY A 36 8.20 22.06 17.30
N ALA A 37 8.67 21.55 16.16
CA ALA A 37 8.02 21.76 14.87
C ALA A 37 6.80 20.84 14.72
N GLN A 38 5.70 21.38 14.17
CA GLN A 38 4.55 20.58 13.76
C GLN A 38 4.86 19.88 12.45
N ARG A 39 4.81 18.55 12.44
CA ARG A 39 4.99 17.74 11.23
C ARG A 39 3.67 17.12 10.80
N GLN A 40 3.50 16.99 9.50
CA GLN A 40 2.34 16.34 8.89
C GLN A 40 2.82 15.16 8.04
N ARG A 41 2.14 14.02 8.17
CA ARG A 41 2.37 12.87 7.30
C ARG A 41 1.06 12.46 6.65
N PRO A 42 0.91 12.67 5.34
CA PRO A 42 -0.15 11.99 4.61
C PRO A 42 0.16 10.49 4.61
N VAL A 43 -0.81 9.70 5.06
CA VAL A 43 -0.79 8.24 5.14
C VAL A 43 -2.04 7.74 4.45
N VAL A 44 -1.91 6.71 3.62
CA VAL A 44 -3.07 6.00 3.07
C VAL A 44 -3.35 4.80 3.97
N ILE A 45 -4.55 4.75 4.54
CA ILE A 45 -5.01 3.62 5.35
C ILE A 45 -5.76 2.68 4.42
N GLY A 46 -5.17 1.51 4.13
CA GLY A 46 -5.74 0.50 3.25
C GLY A 46 -6.85 -0.30 3.93
N GLU A 47 -8.02 -0.33 3.31
CA GLU A 47 -9.19 -1.12 3.72
C GLU A 47 -9.28 -2.43 2.94
N SER A 48 -8.85 -2.42 1.67
CA SER A 48 -8.79 -3.60 0.82
C SER A 48 -7.56 -3.59 -0.09
N VAL A 49 -7.08 -4.78 -0.43
CA VAL A 49 -5.96 -4.99 -1.37
C VAL A 49 -6.36 -6.02 -2.39
N GLN A 50 -6.11 -5.72 -3.66
CA GLN A 50 -6.26 -6.65 -4.78
C GLN A 50 -4.88 -6.91 -5.38
N PHE A 51 -4.52 -8.17 -5.50
CA PHE A 51 -3.27 -8.57 -6.13
C PHE A 51 -3.47 -8.61 -7.64
N LEU A 52 -2.62 -7.90 -8.37
CA LEU A 52 -2.65 -7.84 -9.81
C LEU A 52 -1.50 -8.67 -10.38
N SER A 53 -1.78 -9.41 -11.45
CA SER A 53 -0.75 -10.02 -12.27
C SER A 53 -0.33 -9.02 -13.35
N ARG A 54 0.96 -9.02 -13.71
CA ARG A 54 1.41 -8.29 -14.90
C ARG A 54 0.61 -8.85 -16.09
N ALA A 55 0.01 -7.99 -16.90
CA ALA A 55 -0.52 -8.42 -18.18
C ALA A 55 0.59 -9.18 -18.91
N PRO A 56 0.30 -10.29 -19.61
CA PRO A 56 1.32 -10.93 -20.45
C PRO A 56 1.92 -9.81 -21.31
N GLU A 57 3.24 -9.67 -21.22
CA GLU A 57 4.00 -8.85 -22.16
C GLU A 57 3.54 -9.36 -23.51
N LEU A 58 2.79 -8.54 -24.25
CA LEU A 58 2.43 -8.88 -25.61
C LEU A 58 3.76 -9.24 -26.25
N GLU A 59 3.90 -10.51 -26.62
CA GLU A 59 4.98 -10.99 -27.43
C GLU A 59 5.07 -10.03 -28.61
N GLU A 60 5.98 -9.05 -28.54
CA GLU A 60 6.51 -8.37 -29.70
C GLU A 60 7.34 -9.44 -30.44
N GLU A 61 6.62 -10.38 -31.04
CA GLU A 61 7.13 -11.31 -32.03
C GLU A 61 6.97 -10.67 -33.40
N SER A 62 8.12 -10.16 -33.85
CA SER A 62 8.70 -10.18 -35.20
C SER A 62 8.17 -9.27 -36.31
#